data_AF-A0A397CNP3-F1
#
_entry.id   AF-A0A397CNP3-F1
#
_cell.length_a   1.000
_cell.length_b   1.000
_cell.length_c   1.000
_cell.angle_alpha   90.00
_cell.angle_beta   90.00
_cell.angle_gamma   90.00
#
_symmetry.space_group_name_H-M   'P 1'
#
loop_
_entity.id
_entity.type
_entity.pdbx_description
1 polymer ?
#
loop_
_entity_poly.entity_id
_entity_poly.type
_entity_poly.pdbx_seq_one_letter_code
_entity_poly.pdbx_strand_id
1 'polypeptide(L)'
;QQTEMNNRLMAELEEQRRRQEVLVEKLHAQKKQTEAHEQGLHQATAASVKHGEQLEEMRRVPKAPSFNGSTKVEMRKFMDQYEAYAGEVNIANAQRPGGAHIQRAPLSACIDPLLVERIAYWEIGKASHELTEED
;
A
#
# COMPACT_ATOMS: atom_id res chain seq x y z
N GLN A 1 42.96 -11.38 66.69
CA GLN A 1 43.13 -12.28 65.53
C GLN A 1 41.78 -12.83 65.04
N GLN A 2 41.00 -13.59 65.82
CA GLN A 2 39.71 -14.13 65.35
C GLN A 2 38.68 -13.06 64.95
N THR A 3 38.53 -12.01 65.75
CA THR A 3 37.59 -10.91 65.48
C THR A 3 37.90 -10.19 64.17
N GLU A 4 39.18 -10.04 63.87
CA GLU A 4 39.68 -9.34 62.68
C GLU A 4 39.43 -10.17 61.40
N MET A 5 39.60 -11.48 61.48
CA MET A 5 39.25 -12.42 60.42
C MET A 5 37.73 -12.44 60.14
N ASN A 6 36.90 -12.46 61.20
CA ASN A 6 35.44 -12.42 61.06
C ASN A 6 34.96 -11.11 60.41
N ASN A 7 35.55 -9.97 60.80
CA ASN A 7 35.21 -8.67 60.20
C ASN A 7 35.60 -8.62 58.72
N ARG A 8 36.74 -9.21 58.35
CA ARG A 8 37.19 -9.30 56.95
C ARG A 8 36.27 -10.17 56.10
N LEU A 9 35.85 -11.32 56.63
CA LEU A 9 34.90 -12.21 55.94
C LEU A 9 33.54 -11.54 55.72
N MET A 10 33.04 -10.80 56.71
CA MET A 10 31.79 -10.04 56.58
C MET A 10 31.90 -8.96 55.49
N ALA A 11 33.01 -8.21 55.46
CA ALA A 11 33.23 -7.19 54.43
C ALA A 11 33.29 -7.81 53.02
N GLU A 12 33.91 -8.98 52.87
CA GLU A 12 34.00 -9.69 51.59
C GLU A 12 32.65 -10.23 51.12
N LEU A 13 31.82 -10.74 52.04
CA LEU A 13 30.44 -11.16 51.75
C LEU A 13 29.56 -9.98 51.32
N GLU A 14 29.69 -8.83 51.98
CA GLU A 14 28.97 -7.61 51.59
C GLU A 14 29.41 -7.11 50.22
N GLU A 15 30.71 -7.13 49.92
CA GLU A 15 31.23 -6.76 48.61
C GLU A 15 30.73 -7.72 47.52
N GLN A 16 30.73 -9.03 47.80
CA GLN A 16 30.19 -10.04 46.88
C GLN A 16 28.69 -9.84 46.64
N ARG A 17 27.91 -9.51 47.68
CA ARG A 17 26.48 -9.18 47.57
C ARG A 17 26.28 -7.95 46.68
N ARG A 18 27.05 -6.87 46.87
CA ARG A 18 26.99 -5.67 46.02
C ARG A 18 27.36 -5.99 44.57
N ARG A 19 28.37 -6.82 44.34
CA ARG A 19 28.75 -7.27 42.99
C ARG A 19 27.63 -8.10 42.33
N GLN A 20 26.95 -8.97 43.08
CA GLN A 20 25.79 -9.70 42.58
C GLN A 20 24.61 -8.77 42.24
N GLU A 21 24.32 -7.79 43.08
CA GLU A 21 23.25 -6.81 42.83
C GLU A 21 23.47 -6.06 41.51
N VAL A 22 24.70 -5.58 41.28
CA VAL A 22 25.09 -4.89 40.04
C VAL A 22 24.92 -5.79 38.81
N LEU A 23 25.28 -7.08 38.92
CA LEU A 23 25.13 -8.04 37.81
C LEU A 23 23.67 -8.32 37.49
N VAL A 24 22.81 -8.47 38.50
CA VAL A 24 21.36 -8.67 38.32
C VAL A 24 20.73 -7.44 37.67
N GLU A 25 21.10 -6.24 38.12
CA GLU A 25 20.59 -4.99 37.54
C GLU A 25 21.00 -4.86 36.06
N LYS A 26 22.25 -5.18 35.74
CA LYS A 26 22.74 -5.19 34.35
C LYS A 26 22.01 -6.22 33.50
N LEU A 27 21.73 -7.41 34.03
CA LEU A 27 20.97 -8.45 33.34
C LEU A 27 19.53 -7.99 33.07
N HIS A 28 18.88 -7.34 34.03
CA HIS A 28 17.54 -6.80 33.84
C HIS A 28 17.51 -5.68 32.80
N ALA A 29 18.48 -4.78 32.83
CA ALA A 29 18.62 -3.72 31.83
C ALA A 29 18.82 -4.31 30.43
N GLN A 30 19.69 -5.32 30.31
CA GLN A 30 19.92 -6.04 29.05
C GLN A 30 18.65 -6.74 28.56
N LYS A 31 17.96 -7.48 29.43
CA LYS A 31 16.71 -8.17 29.11
C LYS A 31 15.67 -7.20 28.57
N LYS A 32 15.48 -6.06 29.26
CA LYS A 32 14.55 -5.01 28.84
C LYS A 32 14.91 -4.43 27.47
N GLN A 33 16.20 -4.24 27.19
CA GLN A 33 16.66 -3.80 25.87
C GLN A 33 16.38 -4.84 24.78
N THR A 34 16.64 -6.13 25.05
CA THR A 34 16.36 -7.21 24.09
C THR A 34 14.86 -7.33 23.79
N GLU A 35 14.01 -7.27 24.82
CA GLU A 35 12.55 -7.29 24.66
C GLU A 35 12.06 -6.11 23.82
N ALA A 36 12.59 -4.90 24.07
CA ALA A 36 12.25 -3.72 23.27
C ALA A 36 12.69 -3.87 21.81
N HIS A 37 13.86 -4.46 21.56
CA HIS A 37 14.35 -4.73 20.21
C HIS A 37 13.47 -5.75 19.47
N GLU A 38 13.10 -6.85 20.13
CA GLU A 38 12.19 -7.86 19.57
C GLU A 38 10.82 -7.26 19.24
N GLN A 39 10.26 -6.45 20.14
CA GLN A 39 9.01 -5.72 19.86
C GLN A 39 9.16 -4.78 18.67
N GLY A 40 10.27 -4.04 18.58
CA GLY A 40 10.57 -3.20 17.43
C GLY A 40 10.65 -3.99 16.12
N LEU A 41 11.29 -5.16 16.14
CA LEU A 41 11.39 -6.04 14.98
C LEU A 41 10.03 -6.60 14.56
N HIS A 42 9.20 -7.03 15.52
CA HIS A 42 7.84 -7.50 15.25
C HIS A 42 6.96 -6.38 14.67
N GLN A 43 7.06 -5.17 15.20
CA GLN A 43 6.34 -4.00 14.67
C GLN A 43 6.78 -3.65 13.25
N ALA A 44 8.10 -3.63 12.99
CA ALA A 44 8.64 -3.39 11.65
C ALA A 44 8.18 -4.47 10.66
N THR A 45 8.18 -5.75 11.07
CA THR A 45 7.66 -6.86 10.25
C THR A 45 6.18 -6.68 9.94
N ALA A 46 5.35 -6.37 10.94
CA ALA A 46 3.92 -6.13 10.74
C ALA A 46 3.66 -4.92 9.83
N ALA A 47 4.43 -3.83 9.99
CA ALA A 47 4.34 -2.66 9.11
C ALA A 47 4.73 -3.01 7.66
N SER A 48 5.79 -3.80 7.48
CA SER A 48 6.24 -4.23 6.16
C SER A 48 5.21 -5.13 5.46
N VAL A 49 4.55 -6.03 6.21
CA VAL A 49 3.46 -6.88 5.69
C VAL A 49 2.29 -6.00 5.24
N LYS A 50 1.82 -5.09 6.10
CA LYS A 50 0.73 -4.16 5.76
C LYS A 50 1.06 -3.32 4.52
N HIS A 51 2.29 -2.85 4.42
CA HIS A 51 2.73 -2.08 3.25
C HIS A 51 2.74 -2.94 1.98
N GLY A 52 3.20 -4.19 2.07
CA GLY A 52 3.13 -5.15 0.97
C GLY A 52 1.70 -5.46 0.52
N GLU A 53 0.78 -5.65 1.47
CA GLU A 53 -0.64 -5.85 1.19
C GLU A 53 -1.25 -4.64 0.46
N GLN A 54 -0.93 -3.42 0.89
CA GLN A 54 -1.38 -2.18 0.25
C GLN A 54 -0.86 -2.04 -1.19
N LEU A 55 0.41 -2.39 -1.44
CA LEU A 55 0.99 -2.36 -2.78
C LEU A 55 0.32 -3.39 -3.71
N GLU A 56 0.05 -4.59 -3.20
CA GLU A 56 -0.65 -5.63 -3.95
C GLU A 56 -2.11 -5.22 -4.23
N GLU A 57 -2.78 -4.55 -3.30
CA GLU A 57 -4.12 -4.00 -3.50
C GLU A 57 -4.15 -2.92 -4.59
N MET A 58 -3.15 -2.04 -4.61
CA MET A 58 -2.98 -1.01 -5.64
C MET A 58 -2.69 -1.62 -7.01
N ARG A 59 -1.89 -2.69 -7.08
CA ARG A 59 -1.62 -3.44 -8.31
C ARG A 59 -2.88 -4.10 -8.89
N ARG A 60 -3.87 -4.43 -8.05
CA ARG A 60 -5.14 -5.05 -8.44
C ARG A 60 -6.20 -4.06 -8.91
N VAL A 61 -5.91 -2.76 -8.97
CA VAL A 61 -6.85 -1.78 -9.55
C VAL A 61 -6.77 -1.87 -11.07
N PRO A 62 -7.88 -2.22 -11.77
CA PRO A 62 -7.90 -2.27 -13.22
C PRO A 62 -7.50 -0.92 -13.82
N LYS A 63 -6.71 -0.95 -14.89
CA LYS A 63 -6.21 0.27 -15.54
C LYS A 63 -7.13 0.66 -16.68
N ALA A 64 -7.63 1.89 -16.67
CA ALA A 64 -8.44 2.40 -17.76
C ALA A 64 -7.63 2.48 -19.07
N PRO A 65 -8.20 2.06 -20.21
CA PRO A 65 -7.56 2.23 -21.52
C PRO A 65 -7.59 3.70 -21.94
N SER A 66 -6.70 4.07 -22.85
CA SER A 66 -6.67 5.40 -23.47
C SER A 66 -6.79 5.28 -24.99
N PHE A 67 -7.66 6.08 -25.60
CA PHE A 67 -7.81 6.15 -27.05
C PHE A 67 -6.94 7.27 -27.62
N ASN A 68 -6.03 6.90 -28.52
CA ASN A 68 -5.23 7.83 -29.33
C ASN A 68 -5.31 7.51 -30.84
N GLY A 69 -6.26 6.66 -31.24
CA GLY A 69 -6.40 6.15 -32.60
C GLY A 69 -7.05 7.15 -33.55
N SER A 70 -6.96 6.85 -34.83
CA SER A 70 -7.49 7.69 -35.90
C SER A 70 -8.23 6.86 -36.95
N THR A 71 -8.87 5.77 -36.57
CA THR A 71 -9.74 5.01 -37.48
C THR A 71 -10.93 4.41 -36.72
N LYS A 72 -12.03 4.14 -37.43
CA LYS A 72 -13.20 3.44 -36.85
C LYS A 72 -12.85 2.03 -36.34
N VAL A 73 -11.86 1.37 -36.95
CA VAL A 73 -11.39 0.05 -36.52
C VAL A 73 -10.65 0.13 -35.18
N GLU A 74 -9.78 1.13 -35.01
CA GLU A 74 -9.11 1.39 -33.73
C GLU A 74 -10.10 1.79 -32.64
N MET A 75 -11.13 2.59 -32.98
CA MET A 75 -12.20 2.95 -32.05
C MET A 75 -12.95 1.70 -31.56
N ARG A 76 -13.31 0.79 -32.47
CA ARG A 76 -13.96 -0.47 -32.10
C ARG A 76 -13.10 -1.28 -31.14
N LYS A 77 -11.81 -1.46 -31.46
CA LYS A 77 -10.86 -2.17 -30.60
C LYS A 77 -10.73 -1.50 -29.22
N PHE A 78 -10.75 -0.17 -29.17
CA PHE A 78 -10.73 0.57 -27.91
C PHE A 78 -12.02 0.38 -27.09
N MET A 79 -13.19 0.37 -27.73
CA MET A 79 -14.45 0.08 -27.05
C MET A 79 -14.48 -1.33 -26.46
N ASP A 80 -13.98 -2.33 -27.19
CA ASP A 80 -13.83 -3.70 -26.68
C ASP A 80 -12.93 -3.74 -25.43
N GLN A 81 -11.83 -2.97 -25.44
CA GLN A 81 -10.92 -2.85 -24.29
C GLN A 81 -11.56 -2.13 -23.11
N TYR A 82 -12.36 -1.09 -23.38
CA TYR A 82 -13.07 -0.35 -22.33
C TYR A 82 -14.14 -1.20 -21.66
N GLU A 83 -14.85 -2.04 -22.43
CA GLU A 83 -15.81 -3.00 -21.87
C GLU A 83 -15.11 -4.06 -21.00
N ALA A 84 -13.97 -4.60 -21.44
CA ALA A 84 -13.17 -5.51 -20.63
C ALA A 84 -12.72 -4.85 -19.31
N TYR A 85 -12.21 -3.61 -19.37
CA TYR A 85 -11.86 -2.81 -18.20
C TYR A 85 -13.05 -2.62 -17.24
N ALA A 86 -14.23 -2.28 -17.78
CA ALA A 86 -15.44 -2.14 -16.98
C ALA A 86 -15.82 -3.46 -16.27
N GLY A 87 -15.68 -4.59 -16.95
CA GLY A 87 -15.87 -5.92 -16.37
C GLY A 87 -14.89 -6.21 -15.24
N GLU A 88 -13.59 -5.91 -15.43
CA GLU A 88 -12.57 -6.06 -14.40
C GLU A 88 -12.86 -5.21 -13.16
N VAL A 89 -13.30 -3.95 -13.34
CA VAL A 89 -13.70 -3.07 -12.21
C VAL A 89 -14.86 -3.68 -11.43
N ASN A 90 -15.87 -4.20 -12.13
CA ASN A 90 -17.03 -4.83 -11.49
C ASN A 90 -16.61 -6.07 -10.69
N ILE A 91 -15.76 -6.93 -11.25
CA ILE A 91 -15.23 -8.12 -10.58
C ILE A 91 -14.41 -7.71 -9.34
N ALA A 92 -13.53 -6.73 -9.48
CA ALA A 92 -12.69 -6.24 -8.38
C ALA A 92 -13.53 -5.67 -7.23
N ASN A 93 -14.59 -4.91 -7.54
CA ASN A 93 -15.52 -4.38 -6.54
C ASN A 93 -16.32 -5.50 -5.86
N ALA A 94 -16.76 -6.52 -6.60
CA ALA A 94 -17.47 -7.67 -6.04
C ALA A 94 -16.61 -8.51 -5.08
N GLN A 95 -15.30 -8.59 -5.34
CA GLN A 95 -14.34 -9.30 -4.48
C GLN A 95 -13.94 -8.53 -3.22
N ARG A 96 -14.32 -7.25 -3.09
CA ARG A 96 -14.01 -6.38 -1.93
C ARG A 96 -15.27 -5.93 -1.19
N PRO A 97 -16.06 -6.84 -0.58
CA PRO A 97 -17.23 -6.45 0.20
C PRO A 97 -16.83 -5.58 1.40
N GLY A 98 -17.30 -4.33 1.41
CA GLY A 98 -16.98 -3.32 2.45
C GLY A 98 -15.66 -2.58 2.27
N GLY A 99 -14.90 -2.86 1.22
CA GLY A 99 -13.69 -2.12 0.85
C GLY A 99 -14.00 -0.80 0.11
N ALA A 100 -12.96 0.00 -0.14
CA ALA A 100 -13.09 1.19 -0.97
C ALA A 100 -13.53 0.80 -2.39
N HIS A 101 -14.68 1.31 -2.83
CA HIS A 101 -15.22 1.02 -4.15
C HIS A 101 -14.41 1.72 -5.23
N ILE A 102 -13.92 0.95 -6.22
CA ILE A 102 -13.21 1.48 -7.37
C ILE A 102 -14.21 2.21 -8.25
N GLN A 103 -14.03 3.52 -8.42
CA GLN A 103 -14.78 4.31 -9.38
C GLN A 103 -14.23 4.05 -10.78
N ARG A 104 -15.12 3.61 -11.69
CA ARG A 104 -14.79 3.43 -13.10
C ARG A 104 -14.53 4.80 -13.74
N ALA A 105 -13.44 4.94 -14.48
CA ALA A 105 -13.20 6.13 -15.28
C ALA A 105 -14.33 6.30 -16.32
N PRO A 106 -14.90 7.50 -16.50
CA PRO A 106 -15.86 7.74 -17.56
C PRO A 106 -15.18 7.64 -18.93
N LEU A 107 -15.91 7.20 -19.95
CA LEU A 107 -15.39 7.02 -21.31
C LEU A 107 -14.72 8.29 -21.87
N SER A 108 -15.29 9.46 -21.57
CA SER A 108 -14.75 10.76 -21.98
C SER A 108 -13.37 11.05 -21.40
N ALA A 109 -13.05 10.56 -20.20
CA ALA A 109 -11.71 10.72 -19.62
C ALA A 109 -10.67 9.78 -20.26
N CYS A 110 -11.13 8.77 -20.99
CA CYS A 110 -10.29 7.80 -21.70
C CYS A 110 -10.00 8.23 -23.14
N ILE A 111 -10.63 9.30 -23.65
CA ILE A 111 -10.48 9.78 -25.02
C ILE A 111 -9.81 11.16 -24.98
N ASP A 112 -8.76 11.35 -25.78
CA ASP A 112 -8.14 12.67 -25.91
C ASP A 112 -9.18 13.70 -26.39
N PRO A 113 -9.36 14.85 -25.70
CA PRO A 113 -10.29 15.90 -26.13
C PRO A 113 -10.09 16.33 -27.59
N LEU A 114 -8.85 16.33 -28.10
CA LEU A 114 -8.54 16.68 -29.50
C LEU A 114 -8.98 15.60 -30.51
N LEU A 115 -9.32 14.40 -30.03
CA LEU A 115 -9.86 13.31 -30.86
C LEU A 115 -11.38 13.32 -30.88
N VAL A 116 -12.04 13.81 -29.83
CA VAL A 116 -13.51 13.85 -29.73
C VAL A 116 -14.11 14.57 -30.95
N GLU A 117 -13.55 15.72 -31.33
CA GLU A 117 -14.02 16.50 -32.49
C GLU A 117 -13.90 15.74 -33.81
N ARG A 118 -12.78 15.03 -34.00
CA ARG A 118 -12.51 14.23 -35.21
C ARG A 118 -13.36 12.97 -35.26
N ILE A 119 -13.67 12.36 -34.12
CA ILE A 119 -14.58 11.21 -34.04
C ILE A 119 -15.99 11.65 -34.43
N ALA A 120 -16.48 12.78 -33.88
CA ALA A 120 -17.78 13.33 -34.24
C ALA A 120 -17.90 13.61 -35.75
N TYR A 121 -16.85 14.17 -36.37
CA TYR A 121 -16.80 14.37 -37.82
C TYR A 121 -16.92 13.06 -38.61
N TRP A 122 -16.38 11.94 -38.13
CA TRP A 122 -16.48 10.65 -38.82
C TRP A 122 -17.77 9.87 -38.57
N GLU A 123 -18.40 10.10 -37.44
CA GLU A 123 -19.66 9.45 -37.08
C GLU A 123 -20.85 10.15 -37.72
N ILE A 124 -20.87 11.48 -37.69
CA ILE A 124 -22.00 12.30 -38.17
C ILE A 124 -21.72 12.86 -39.60
N GLY A 125 -20.45 12.93 -40.01
CA GLY A 125 -20.06 13.51 -41.30
C GLY A 125 -20.03 15.04 -41.30
N LYS A 126 -20.14 15.67 -40.12
CA LYS A 126 -20.27 17.12 -39.92
C LYS A 126 -19.21 17.65 -38.95
N ALA A 127 -18.69 18.84 -39.19
CA ALA A 127 -17.75 19.47 -38.27
C ALA A 127 -18.46 19.85 -36.95
N SER A 128 -17.73 20.01 -35.85
CA SER A 128 -18.34 20.27 -34.53
C SER A 128 -19.25 21.50 -34.51
N HIS A 129 -18.92 22.51 -35.30
CA HIS A 129 -19.70 23.75 -35.44
C HIS A 129 -20.95 23.61 -36.32
N GLU A 130 -21.14 22.45 -36.96
CA GLU A 130 -22.31 22.10 -37.79
C GLU A 130 -23.25 21.13 -37.07
N LEU A 131 -22.91 20.72 -35.83
CA LEU A 131 -23.73 19.83 -35.02
C LEU A 131 -24.87 20.63 -34.38
N THR A 132 -26.10 20.17 -34.60
CA THR A 132 -27.30 20.70 -33.95
C THR A 132 -27.80 19.72 -32.87
N GLU A 133 -28.72 20.14 -32.00
CA GLU A 133 -29.28 19.24 -30.97
C GLU A 133 -30.07 18.05 -31.56
N GLU A 134 -30.35 18.07 -32.86
CA GLU A 134 -31.10 17.03 -33.59
C GLU A 134 -30.21 16.02 -34.34
N ASP A 135 -28.88 16.22 -34.37
CA ASP A 135 -27.91 15.34 -35.04
C ASP A 135 -27.30 14.28 -34.09
#